data_AF-A0A8C0DKZ8-F1
#
_entry.id   AF-A0A8C0DKZ8-F1
#
_cell.length_a   1.000
_cell.length_b   1.000
_cell.length_c   1.000
_cell.angle_alpha   90.00
_cell.angle_beta   90.00
_cell.angle_gamma   90.00
#
_symmetry.space_group_name_H-M   'P 1'
#
loop_
_entity.id
_entity.type
_entity.pdbx_description
1 polymer ?
#
loop_
_entity_poly.entity_id
_entity_poly.type
_entity_poly.pdbx_seq_one_letter_code
_entity_poly.pdbx_strand_id
1 'polypeptide(L)'
;MSNGWKDHLGASGSEPLPVVIIGNGPSGICLSYLLSGYSPYVKPDAIHPHPVLQRKLTEAPGVSIVDQDLDYLSEGLEGRCQSPVALLFDALLRPDTDFGGNVESVLTWKHRKERAIPHLVLGRNLPGGAWHSIEGSMVTLSQGDWMGLPDLQVKDWMCRKRRW
;
A
#
# COMPACT_ATOMS: atom_id res chain seq x y z
N MET A 1 42.50 -30.21 -32.85
CA MET A 1 41.78 -28.92 -32.83
C MET A 1 40.36 -29.21 -32.33
N SER A 2 40.08 -28.88 -31.07
CA SER A 2 38.80 -29.10 -30.42
C SER A 2 37.81 -28.00 -30.80
N ASN A 3 36.63 -28.35 -31.28
CA ASN A 3 35.44 -27.51 -31.17
C ASN A 3 34.39 -28.30 -30.39
N GLY A 4 34.59 -28.35 -29.08
CA GLY A 4 33.48 -28.51 -28.16
C GLY A 4 32.79 -27.15 -28.05
N TRP A 5 31.46 -27.16 -28.10
CA TRP A 5 30.53 -26.35 -27.31
C TRP A 5 29.12 -26.82 -27.68
N LYS A 6 28.84 -28.08 -27.31
CA LYS A 6 27.54 -28.41 -26.73
C LYS A 6 27.62 -28.02 -25.25
N ASP A 7 26.47 -27.66 -24.70
CA ASP A 7 26.20 -27.52 -23.26
C ASP A 7 26.37 -26.12 -22.66
N HIS A 8 25.40 -25.23 -22.89
CA HIS A 8 25.07 -24.17 -21.91
C HIS A 8 23.56 -23.87 -21.82
N LEU A 9 22.70 -24.88 -21.99
CA LEU A 9 21.39 -24.87 -21.31
C LEU A 9 21.55 -25.59 -19.96
N GLY A 10 22.51 -25.11 -19.18
CA GLY A 10 22.56 -25.42 -17.77
C GLY A 10 21.39 -24.70 -17.13
N ALA A 11 20.39 -25.45 -16.69
CA ALA A 11 19.50 -24.99 -15.64
C ALA A 11 20.38 -24.64 -14.43
N SER A 12 20.85 -23.38 -14.34
CA SER A 12 21.25 -22.84 -13.06
C SER A 12 19.99 -22.93 -12.22
N GLY A 13 20.00 -23.73 -11.16
CA GLY A 13 18.85 -23.92 -10.28
C GLY A 13 18.29 -22.55 -9.91
N SER A 14 17.22 -22.13 -10.59
CA SER A 14 16.63 -20.82 -10.37
C SER A 14 15.97 -20.92 -9.02
N GLU A 15 16.48 -20.18 -8.03
CA GLU A 15 15.77 -20.07 -6.76
C GLU A 15 14.31 -19.71 -7.07
N PRO A 16 13.36 -20.44 -6.47
CA PRO A 16 11.95 -20.18 -6.70
C PRO A 16 11.65 -18.74 -6.28
N LEU A 17 10.87 -18.03 -7.09
CA LEU A 17 10.42 -16.70 -6.72
C LEU A 17 9.59 -16.80 -5.42
N PRO A 18 9.91 -16.03 -4.37
CA PRO A 18 9.31 -16.26 -3.06
C PRO A 18 7.84 -15.84 -3.01
N VAL A 19 7.40 -14.88 -3.84
CA VAL A 19 6.02 -14.41 -3.86
C VAL A 19 5.51 -14.23 -5.29
N VAL A 20 4.33 -14.80 -5.56
CA VAL A 20 3.53 -14.53 -6.77
C VAL A 20 2.19 -13.95 -6.34
N ILE A 21 1.86 -12.77 -6.83
CA ILE A 21 0.59 -12.07 -6.57
C ILE A 21 -0.34 -12.33 -7.76
N ILE A 22 -1.50 -12.94 -7.50
CA ILE A 22 -2.54 -13.17 -8.52
C ILE A 22 -3.59 -12.06 -8.42
N GLY A 23 -3.59 -11.18 -9.42
CA GLY A 23 -4.45 -10.01 -9.51
C GLY A 23 -3.62 -8.71 -9.44
N ASN A 24 -3.64 -7.93 -10.51
CA ASN A 24 -2.97 -6.62 -10.59
C ASN A 24 -3.92 -5.44 -10.35
N GLY A 25 -4.98 -5.68 -9.56
CA GLY A 25 -5.87 -4.64 -9.07
C GLY A 25 -5.24 -3.81 -7.94
N PRO A 26 -6.03 -2.93 -7.29
CA PRO A 26 -5.55 -2.00 -6.27
C PRO A 26 -4.85 -2.68 -5.10
N SER A 27 -5.43 -3.76 -4.59
CA SER A 27 -4.86 -4.57 -3.52
C SER A 27 -3.53 -5.21 -3.94
N GLY A 28 -3.46 -5.78 -5.14
CA GLY A 28 -2.26 -6.44 -5.65
C GLY A 28 -1.09 -5.47 -5.87
N ILE A 29 -1.36 -4.29 -6.42
CA ILE A 29 -0.32 -3.27 -6.60
C ILE A 29 0.07 -2.59 -5.27
N CYS A 30 -0.85 -2.48 -4.30
CA CYS A 30 -0.53 -2.02 -2.94
C CYS A 30 0.40 -3.02 -2.23
N LEU A 31 0.10 -4.33 -2.30
CA LEU A 31 0.97 -5.36 -1.77
C LEU A 31 2.34 -5.37 -2.47
N SER A 32 2.36 -5.22 -3.80
CA SER A 32 3.59 -5.11 -4.57
C SER A 32 4.45 -3.92 -4.12
N TYR A 33 3.83 -2.79 -3.79
CA TYR A 33 4.53 -1.62 -3.27
C TYR A 33 5.21 -1.91 -1.92
N LEU A 34 4.48 -2.55 -1.00
CA LEU A 34 5.03 -3.02 0.28
C LEU A 34 6.23 -3.97 0.06
N LEU A 35 6.05 -5.00 -0.77
CA LEU A 35 7.10 -5.99 -1.06
C LEU A 35 8.28 -5.41 -1.84
N SER A 36 8.10 -4.29 -2.53
CA SER A 36 9.21 -3.55 -3.17
C SER A 36 10.11 -2.80 -2.17
N GLY A 37 9.83 -2.92 -0.87
CA GLY A 37 10.61 -2.33 0.20
C GLY A 37 10.06 -1.01 0.72
N TYR A 38 8.84 -0.61 0.35
CA TYR A 38 8.21 0.57 0.92
C TYR A 38 7.48 0.21 2.20
N SER A 39 7.80 0.87 3.31
CA SER A 39 7.11 0.63 4.58
C SER A 39 6.46 1.91 5.11
N PRO A 40 5.27 1.83 5.75
CA PRO A 40 4.58 2.99 6.30
C PRO A 40 5.17 3.41 7.64
N TYR A 41 5.37 4.71 7.82
CA TYR A 41 5.81 5.34 9.05
C TYR A 41 4.88 6.50 9.37
N VAL A 42 4.77 6.86 10.65
CA VAL A 42 4.15 8.13 11.03
C VAL A 42 4.97 9.27 10.42
N LYS A 43 4.30 10.20 9.75
CA LYS A 43 4.89 11.43 9.23
C LYS A 43 5.49 12.23 10.40
N PRO A 44 6.69 12.83 10.22
CA PRO A 44 7.15 13.86 11.13
C PRO A 44 6.09 14.95 11.27
N ASP A 45 5.78 15.35 12.50
CA ASP A 45 4.83 16.43 12.83
C ASP A 45 3.35 16.13 12.56
N ALA A 46 2.99 14.94 12.10
CA ALA A 46 1.59 14.54 12.00
C ALA A 46 0.99 14.30 13.39
N ILE A 47 -0.17 14.91 13.63
CA ILE A 47 -0.94 14.74 14.85
C ILE A 47 -2.26 14.06 14.45
N HIS A 48 -2.46 12.84 14.95
CA HIS A 48 -3.70 12.13 14.79
C HIS A 48 -4.80 12.75 15.67
N PRO A 49 -6.03 12.98 15.15
CA PRO A 49 -7.11 13.63 15.89
C PRO A 49 -7.58 12.82 17.11
N HIS A 50 -7.55 11.49 17.02
CA HIS A 50 -7.89 10.61 18.14
C HIS A 50 -6.75 10.57 19.20
N PRO A 51 -6.94 11.10 20.42
CA PRO A 51 -5.84 11.28 21.38
C PRO A 51 -5.23 9.96 21.89
N VAL A 52 -6.02 8.89 22.02
CA VAL A 52 -5.51 7.58 22.46
C VAL A 52 -4.60 6.98 21.38
N LEU A 53 -5.07 6.86 20.14
CA LEU A 53 -4.25 6.41 19.01
C LEU A 53 -3.01 7.30 18.84
N GLN A 54 -3.14 8.62 18.96
CA GLN A 54 -1.98 9.52 18.92
C GLN A 54 -0.91 9.14 19.96
N ARG A 55 -1.30 8.88 21.21
CA ARG A 55 -0.37 8.45 22.26
C ARG A 55 0.32 7.13 21.88
N LYS A 56 -0.45 6.13 21.44
CA LYS A 56 0.09 4.83 21.02
C LYS A 56 1.11 4.98 19.89
N LEU A 57 0.80 5.80 18.87
CA LEU A 57 1.72 6.07 17.76
C LEU A 57 3.03 6.75 18.18
N THR A 58 3.02 7.51 19.28
CA THR A 58 4.22 8.19 19.80
C THR A 58 5.10 7.30 20.69
N GLU A 59 4.66 6.10 21.05
CA GLU A 59 5.43 5.18 21.92
C GLU A 59 6.64 4.56 21.18
N ALA A 60 6.54 4.35 19.87
CA ALA A 60 7.58 3.71 19.05
C ALA A 60 7.96 4.57 17.82
N PRO A 61 8.50 5.79 18.03
CA PRO A 61 8.88 6.66 16.92
C PRO A 61 9.99 6.01 16.08
N GLY A 62 9.87 6.10 14.75
CA GLY A 62 10.87 5.57 13.82
C GLY A 62 10.75 4.07 13.51
N VAL A 63 9.83 3.35 14.15
CA VAL A 63 9.45 1.98 13.80
C VAL A 63 8.33 2.03 12.75
N SER A 64 8.37 1.13 11.74
CA SER A 64 7.29 1.10 10.74
C SER A 64 6.00 0.60 11.39
N ILE A 65 4.85 1.10 10.96
CA ILE A 65 3.55 0.66 11.48
C ILE A 65 3.39 -0.86 11.36
N VAL A 66 3.82 -1.45 10.24
CA VAL A 66 3.70 -2.91 10.01
C VAL A 66 4.65 -3.76 10.87
N ASP A 67 5.63 -3.13 11.53
CA ASP A 67 6.56 -3.80 12.44
C ASP A 67 6.20 -3.55 13.92
N GLN A 68 5.11 -2.82 14.19
CA GLN A 68 4.59 -2.57 15.54
C GLN A 68 3.47 -3.57 15.88
N ASP A 69 3.01 -3.54 17.12
CA ASP A 69 1.86 -4.33 17.56
C ASP A 69 0.56 -3.76 16.97
N LEU A 70 0.09 -4.36 15.88
CA LEU A 70 -1.10 -3.92 15.16
C LEU A 70 -2.38 -4.12 15.98
N ASP A 71 -2.42 -5.13 16.84
CA ASP A 71 -3.58 -5.38 17.70
C ASP A 71 -3.67 -4.27 18.76
N TYR A 72 -2.55 -3.97 19.43
CA TYR A 72 -2.47 -2.86 20.37
C TYR A 72 -2.81 -1.51 19.71
N LEU A 73 -2.27 -1.23 18.52
CA LEU A 73 -2.56 0.02 17.81
C LEU A 73 -4.03 0.13 17.37
N SER A 74 -4.70 -1.00 17.13
CA SER A 74 -6.09 -1.02 16.64
C SER A 74 -7.15 -1.13 17.74
N GLU A 75 -6.76 -1.42 18.98
CA GLU A 75 -7.66 -1.44 20.14
C GLU A 75 -8.50 -0.15 20.27
N GLY A 76 -9.81 -0.33 20.38
CA GLY A 76 -10.77 0.76 20.56
C GLY A 76 -11.09 1.54 19.28
N LEU A 77 -10.55 1.13 18.13
CA LEU A 77 -11.00 1.64 16.85
C LEU A 77 -12.32 0.98 16.46
N GLU A 78 -13.27 1.82 16.06
CA GLU A 78 -14.58 1.40 15.55
C GLU A 78 -14.71 1.84 14.10
N GLY A 79 -15.46 1.09 13.30
CA GLY A 79 -15.70 1.45 11.91
C GLY A 79 -16.47 0.40 11.13
N ARG A 80 -16.39 0.49 9.80
CA ARG A 80 -17.24 -0.26 8.88
C ARG A 80 -16.78 -1.69 8.60
N CYS A 81 -15.59 -2.08 9.04
CA CYS A 81 -15.04 -3.42 8.87
C CYS A 81 -14.67 -4.04 10.23
N GLN A 82 -14.62 -5.37 10.28
CA GLN A 82 -14.25 -6.11 11.50
C GLN A 82 -12.75 -6.42 11.56
N SER A 83 -11.97 -6.06 10.55
CA SER A 83 -10.53 -6.29 10.53
C SER A 83 -9.82 -5.17 11.29
N PRO A 84 -9.12 -5.46 12.41
CA PRO A 84 -8.46 -4.43 13.20
C PRO A 84 -7.37 -3.70 12.40
N VAL A 85 -6.65 -4.43 11.54
CA VAL A 85 -5.65 -3.87 10.64
C VAL A 85 -6.28 -2.92 9.62
N ALA A 86 -7.42 -3.30 9.03
CA ALA A 86 -8.09 -2.42 8.08
C ALA A 86 -8.61 -1.14 8.76
N LEU A 87 -9.23 -1.26 9.95
CA LEU A 87 -9.65 -0.11 10.76
C LEU A 87 -8.49 0.81 11.11
N LEU A 88 -7.35 0.25 11.49
CA LEU A 88 -6.14 1.01 11.78
C LEU A 88 -5.65 1.77 10.55
N PHE A 89 -5.51 1.10 9.40
CA PHE A 89 -5.06 1.78 8.19
C PHE A 89 -6.07 2.81 7.67
N ASP A 90 -7.38 2.59 7.85
CA ASP A 90 -8.40 3.59 7.54
C ASP A 90 -8.23 4.84 8.43
N ALA A 91 -8.09 4.65 9.74
CA ALA A 91 -7.86 5.73 10.70
C ALA A 91 -6.56 6.50 10.41
N LEU A 92 -5.49 5.82 9.98
CA LEU A 92 -4.19 6.43 9.72
C LEU A 92 -4.09 7.12 8.34
N LEU A 93 -4.65 6.50 7.30
CA LEU A 93 -4.58 7.04 5.94
C LEU A 93 -5.54 8.22 5.76
N ARG A 94 -6.69 8.19 6.46
CA ARG A 94 -7.66 9.28 6.44
C ARG A 94 -8.41 9.40 7.77
N PRO A 95 -7.81 10.09 8.74
CA PRO A 95 -8.44 10.30 10.03
C PRO A 95 -9.81 10.99 9.87
N ASP A 96 -10.79 10.57 10.68
CA ASP A 96 -12.15 11.12 10.76
C ASP A 96 -12.98 11.13 9.46
N THR A 97 -12.61 10.31 8.47
CA THR A 97 -13.33 10.26 7.18
C THR A 97 -14.81 9.93 7.35
N ASP A 98 -15.14 8.98 8.24
CA ASP A 98 -16.54 8.59 8.49
C ASP A 98 -17.35 9.71 9.17
N PHE A 99 -16.67 10.73 9.74
CA PHE A 99 -17.28 11.93 10.32
C PHE A 99 -17.26 13.15 9.38
N GLY A 100 -16.84 12.97 8.11
CA GLY A 100 -16.74 14.05 7.14
C GLY A 100 -15.50 14.93 7.30
N GLY A 101 -14.50 14.47 8.04
CA GLY A 101 -13.20 15.14 8.16
C GLY A 101 -12.40 15.10 6.85
N ASN A 102 -11.50 16.06 6.67
CA ASN A 102 -10.57 16.14 5.52
C ASN A 102 -9.11 16.19 6.01
N VAL A 103 -8.81 15.42 7.07
CA VAL A 103 -7.46 15.35 7.62
C VAL A 103 -6.58 14.55 6.66
N GLU A 104 -5.39 15.06 6.35
CA GLU A 104 -4.44 14.32 5.53
C GLU A 104 -3.95 13.04 6.23
N SER A 105 -3.51 12.07 5.44
CA SER A 105 -2.83 10.86 5.95
C SER A 105 -1.74 11.23 6.96
N VAL A 106 -1.74 10.56 8.12
CA VAL A 106 -0.65 10.65 9.09
C VAL A 106 0.53 9.76 8.72
N LEU A 107 0.44 9.00 7.62
CA LEU A 107 1.47 8.08 7.14
C LEU A 107 2.30 8.67 6.01
N THR A 108 3.60 8.39 6.05
CA THR A 108 4.55 8.53 4.95
C THR A 108 5.18 7.18 4.64
N TRP A 109 5.62 7.00 3.41
CA TRP A 109 6.18 5.75 2.93
C TRP A 109 7.68 5.92 2.67
N LYS A 110 8.49 5.09 3.31
CA LYS A 110 9.95 5.12 3.15
C LYS A 110 10.43 3.89 2.42
N HIS A 111 11.26 4.09 1.40
CA HIS A 111 11.87 2.99 0.65
C HIS A 111 13.09 2.45 1.40
N ARG A 112 13.11 1.13 1.60
CA ARG A 112 14.18 0.37 2.23
C ARG A 112 14.50 -0.84 1.35
N LYS A 113 15.57 -0.73 0.56
CA LYS A 113 15.97 -1.75 -0.43
C LYS A 113 16.23 -3.11 0.23
N GLU A 114 16.75 -3.10 1.45
CA GLU A 114 17.04 -4.27 2.27
C GLU A 114 15.77 -5.04 2.70
N ARG A 115 14.59 -4.43 2.61
CA ARG A 115 13.30 -5.06 2.88
C ARG A 115 12.59 -5.56 1.63
N ALA A 116 13.18 -5.36 0.45
CA ALA A 116 12.56 -5.78 -0.79
C ALA A 116 12.54 -7.30 -0.90
N ILE A 117 11.37 -7.85 -1.15
CA ILE A 117 11.14 -9.27 -1.41
C ILE A 117 10.89 -9.42 -2.91
N PRO A 118 11.70 -10.21 -3.65
CA PRO A 118 11.47 -10.45 -5.07
C PRO A 118 10.07 -11.03 -5.31
N HIS A 119 9.27 -10.39 -6.17
CA HIS A 119 7.90 -10.82 -6.40
C HIS A 119 7.44 -10.55 -7.84
N LEU A 120 6.41 -11.29 -8.27
CA LEU A 120 5.79 -11.16 -9.59
C LEU A 120 4.30 -10.91 -9.41
N VAL A 121 3.80 -9.85 -10.05
CA VAL A 121 2.37 -9.55 -10.09
C VAL A 121 1.82 -10.02 -11.43
N LEU A 122 0.84 -10.93 -11.37
CA LEU A 122 0.13 -11.42 -12.55
C LEU A 122 -1.27 -10.82 -12.59
N GLY A 123 -1.70 -10.38 -13.77
CA GLY A 123 -3.05 -9.88 -13.96
C GLY A 123 -3.44 -9.91 -15.43
N ARG A 124 -4.75 -9.98 -15.70
CA ARG A 124 -5.27 -10.05 -17.08
C ARG A 124 -5.27 -8.70 -17.80
N ASN A 125 -5.35 -7.61 -17.04
CA ASN A 125 -5.56 -6.25 -17.56
C ASN A 125 -4.36 -5.35 -17.24
N LEU A 126 -4.48 -4.04 -17.47
CA LEU A 126 -3.48 -3.05 -17.04
C LEU A 126 -3.38 -2.95 -15.50
N PRO A 127 -2.20 -2.63 -14.93
CA PRO A 127 -2.04 -2.41 -13.49
C PRO A 127 -3.03 -1.38 -12.95
N GLY A 128 -3.67 -1.69 -11.82
CA GLY A 128 -4.83 -0.94 -11.29
C GLY A 128 -6.15 -1.67 -11.52
N GLY A 129 -6.22 -2.62 -12.45
CA GLY A 129 -7.37 -3.50 -12.66
C GLY A 129 -8.68 -2.72 -12.81
N ALA A 130 -9.60 -2.91 -11.86
CA ALA A 130 -10.91 -2.27 -11.83
C ALA A 130 -10.85 -0.73 -11.90
N TRP A 131 -9.74 -0.10 -11.49
CA TRP A 131 -9.57 1.35 -11.61
C TRP A 131 -9.59 1.88 -13.04
N HIS A 132 -9.28 1.06 -14.05
CA HIS A 132 -9.42 1.46 -15.46
C HIS A 132 -10.87 1.50 -15.93
N SER A 133 -11.79 0.86 -15.21
CA SER A 133 -13.22 0.85 -15.51
C SER A 133 -14.00 1.93 -14.76
N ILE A 134 -13.33 2.72 -13.91
CA ILE A 134 -13.93 3.81 -13.16
C ILE A 134 -13.81 5.09 -13.99
N GLU A 135 -14.92 5.52 -14.59
CA GLU A 135 -14.98 6.78 -15.33
C GLU A 135 -14.80 7.96 -14.37
N GLY A 136 -14.11 9.04 -14.79
CA GLY A 136 -13.86 10.20 -13.93
C GLY A 136 -15.12 11.01 -13.55
N SER A 137 -16.27 10.69 -14.14
CA SER A 137 -17.61 11.20 -13.82
C SER A 137 -18.39 10.27 -12.88
N MET A 138 -17.87 9.07 -12.59
CA MET A 138 -18.53 8.09 -11.74
C MET A 138 -18.57 8.62 -10.31
N VAL A 139 -19.76 9.00 -9.85
CA VAL A 139 -20.01 9.32 -8.45
C VAL A 139 -20.08 8.01 -7.69
N THR A 140 -18.96 7.58 -7.13
CA THR A 140 -18.96 6.48 -6.17
C THR A 140 -19.62 6.96 -4.87
N LEU A 141 -20.32 6.06 -4.15
CA LEU A 141 -20.84 6.39 -2.81
C LEU A 141 -19.69 6.74 -1.82
N SER A 142 -18.47 6.29 -2.12
CA SER A 142 -17.23 6.81 -1.54
C SER A 142 -16.84 8.13 -2.21
N GLN A 143 -16.38 9.14 -1.47
CA GLN A 143 -15.75 10.30 -2.13
C GLN A 143 -14.59 9.80 -3.01
N GLY A 144 -14.41 10.33 -4.22
CA GLY A 144 -13.30 9.96 -5.10
C GLY A 144 -11.92 10.17 -4.46
N ASP A 145 -11.87 11.00 -3.41
CA ASP A 145 -10.75 11.14 -2.49
C ASP A 145 -10.33 9.81 -1.85
N TRP A 146 -11.25 8.86 -1.66
CA TRP A 146 -11.04 7.59 -0.96
C TRP A 146 -10.25 6.54 -1.76
N MET A 147 -10.08 6.76 -3.06
CA MET A 147 -9.28 5.88 -3.90
C MET A 147 -7.82 6.38 -3.94
N GLY A 148 -6.89 5.54 -3.49
CA GLY A 148 -5.47 5.87 -3.48
C GLY A 148 -4.62 4.62 -3.28
N LEU A 149 -3.40 4.67 -3.81
CA LEU A 149 -2.30 3.83 -3.36
C LEU A 149 -1.57 4.51 -2.21
N PRO A 150 -0.78 3.74 -1.45
CA PRO A 150 0.33 4.27 -0.69
C PRO A 150 1.02 5.44 -1.43
N ASP A 151 0.95 6.64 -0.85
CA ASP A 151 1.59 7.86 -1.35
C ASP A 151 1.13 8.36 -2.74
N LEU A 152 0.00 7.87 -3.25
CA LEU A 152 -0.55 8.31 -4.55
C LEU A 152 -2.08 8.29 -4.55
N GLN A 153 -2.70 9.46 -4.49
CA GLN A 153 -4.15 9.56 -4.63
C GLN A 153 -4.57 9.38 -6.10
N VAL A 154 -5.67 8.66 -6.33
CA VAL A 154 -6.15 8.39 -7.70
C VAL A 154 -6.56 9.70 -8.39
N LYS A 155 -7.09 10.69 -7.65
CA LYS A 155 -7.40 12.02 -8.21
C LYS A 155 -6.16 12.71 -8.81
N ASP A 156 -5.02 12.62 -8.14
CA ASP A 156 -3.77 13.25 -8.60
C ASP A 156 -3.25 12.54 -9.85
N TRP A 157 -3.36 11.21 -9.88
CA TRP A 157 -3.03 10.41 -11.06
C TRP A 157 -3.94 10.72 -12.25
N MET A 158 -5.27 10.82 -12.04
CA MET A 158 -6.23 11.17 -13.10
C MET A 158 -6.00 12.59 -13.66
N CYS A 159 -5.73 13.57 -12.80
CA CYS A 159 -5.38 14.93 -13.21
C CYS A 159 -4.13 14.96 -14.11
N ARG A 160 -3.13 14.12 -13.82
CA ARG A 160 -1.94 13.98 -14.67
C ARG A 160 -2.28 13.34 -16.01
N LYS A 161 -3.15 12.33 -16.05
CA LYS A 161 -3.57 11.67 -17.30
C LYS A 161 -4.30 12.60 -18.27
N ARG A 162 -5.12 13.55 -17.78
CA ARG A 162 -5.84 14.52 -18.63
C ARG A 162 -4.94 15.58 -19.30
N ARG A 163 -3.67 15.66 -18.91
CA ARG A 163 -2.69 16.62 -19.44
C ARG A 163 -1.86 16.07 -20.61
N TRP A 164 -2.07 14.81 -21.00
CA TRP A 164 -1.40 14.14 -22.13
C TRP A 164 -2.42 13.70 -23.16
#